data_AF-A0A9R1Q3F6-F1
#
_entry.id   AF-A0A9R1Q3F6-F1
#
_cell.length_a   1.000
_cell.length_b   1.000
_cell.length_c   1.000
_cell.angle_alpha   90.00
_cell.angle_beta   90.00
_cell.angle_gamma   90.00
#
_symmetry.space_group_name_H-M   'P 1'
#
loop_
_entity.id
_entity.type
_entity.pdbx_description
1 polymer ?
#
loop_
_entity_poly.entity_id
_entity_poly.type
_entity_poly.pdbx_seq_one_letter_code
_entity_poly.pdbx_strand_id
1 'polypeptide(L)'
;MEITVHSSKSLKPDNGDGCRVAGDVIPLSVFDMVNYDEYIFYVYAFHPPAPPSVALEAGLARALAAYLEWAGRLGDGPVIVLCDAGARFVDATTDSELGSGAVALLAAGSKVLSLYPS
;
A
#
# COMPACT_ATOMS: atom_id res chain seq x y z
N MET A 1 -1.53 23.34 -3.04
CA MET A 1 -1.31 22.05 -3.73
C MET A 1 -2.62 21.33 -3.73
N GLU A 2 -3.23 21.16 -4.90
CA GLU A 2 -4.48 20.42 -5.07
C GLU A 2 -4.13 19.03 -5.60
N ILE A 3 -4.65 17.99 -4.93
CA ILE A 3 -4.49 16.60 -5.33
C ILE A 3 -5.86 16.13 -5.80
N THR A 4 -5.94 15.65 -7.04
CA THR A 4 -7.16 15.15 -7.64
C THR A 4 -7.08 13.63 -7.74
N VAL A 5 -7.98 12.93 -7.03
CA VAL A 5 -8.11 11.48 -7.11
C VAL A 5 -8.94 11.12 -8.34
N HIS A 6 -8.38 10.30 -9.23
CA HIS A 6 -9.04 9.84 -10.46
C HIS A 6 -9.70 8.49 -10.30
N SER A 7 -9.10 7.60 -9.50
CA SER A 7 -9.64 6.26 -9.27
C SER A 7 -9.32 5.73 -7.88
N SER A 8 -10.19 4.87 -7.36
CA SER A 8 -10.01 4.14 -6.11
C SER A 8 -10.66 2.77 -6.25
N LYS A 9 -9.86 1.71 -6.37
CA LYS A 9 -10.36 0.34 -6.63
C LYS A 9 -9.64 -0.70 -5.79
N SER A 10 -10.26 -1.88 -5.67
CA SER A 10 -9.67 -3.02 -4.98
C SER A 10 -8.97 -3.87 -6.02
N LEU A 11 -7.65 -4.01 -5.90
CA LEU A 11 -6.87 -4.92 -6.71
C LEU A 11 -6.80 -6.27 -6.01
N LYS A 12 -7.18 -7.31 -6.73
CA LYS A 12 -7.15 -8.68 -6.25
C LYS A 12 -5.83 -9.35 -6.61
N PRO A 13 -5.43 -10.40 -5.87
CA PRO A 13 -4.31 -11.25 -6.26
C PRO A 13 -4.50 -11.84 -7.66
N ASP A 14 -3.41 -11.88 -8.44
CA ASP A 14 -3.35 -12.62 -9.69
C ASP A 14 -2.93 -14.08 -9.42
N ASN A 15 -3.90 -14.89 -9.00
CA ASN A 15 -3.67 -16.28 -8.59
C ASN A 15 -3.46 -17.25 -9.77
N GLY A 16 -3.52 -16.78 -11.03
CA GLY A 16 -3.52 -17.62 -12.22
C GLY A 16 -4.70 -18.60 -12.27
N ASP A 17 -4.56 -19.72 -13.00
CA ASP A 17 -5.59 -20.76 -13.15
C ASP A 17 -5.73 -21.68 -11.91
N GLY A 18 -4.97 -21.42 -10.85
CA GLY A 18 -5.01 -22.20 -9.62
C GLY A 18 -6.26 -21.88 -8.80
N CYS A 19 -7.23 -22.79 -8.78
CA CYS A 19 -8.38 -22.70 -7.87
C CYS A 19 -7.89 -22.76 -6.42
N ARG A 20 -7.98 -21.65 -5.68
CA ARG A 20 -7.77 -21.62 -4.23
C ARG A 20 -9.12 -21.55 -3.53
N VAL A 21 -9.24 -22.31 -2.44
CA VAL A 21 -10.44 -22.28 -1.61
C VAL A 21 -10.41 -20.97 -0.84
N ALA A 22 -11.35 -20.07 -1.14
CA ALA A 22 -11.54 -18.87 -0.34
C ALA A 22 -11.88 -19.25 1.10
N GLY A 23 -11.20 -18.66 2.09
CA GLY A 23 -11.48 -18.90 3.51
C GLY A 23 -10.38 -19.56 4.32
N ASP A 24 -9.17 -19.72 3.78
CA ASP A 24 -7.99 -20.00 4.60
C ASP A 24 -7.75 -18.84 5.60
N VAL A 25 -7.25 -19.18 6.78
CA VAL A 25 -7.07 -18.23 7.88
C VAL A 25 -5.62 -18.28 8.37
N ILE A 26 -5.01 -17.10 8.55
CA ILE A 26 -3.71 -16.94 9.20
C ILE A 26 -3.94 -16.45 10.64
N PRO A 27 -3.66 -17.25 11.68
CA PRO A 27 -3.73 -16.76 13.04
C PRO A 27 -2.58 -15.77 13.32
N LEU A 28 -2.90 -14.65 13.96
CA LEU A 28 -1.92 -13.72 14.46
C LEU A 28 -1.17 -14.35 15.63
N SER A 29 0.14 -14.17 15.64
CA SER A 29 0.99 -14.64 16.73
C SER A 29 0.92 -13.71 17.94
N VAL A 30 1.47 -14.16 19.06
CA VAL A 30 1.66 -13.30 20.25
C VAL A 30 2.52 -12.07 19.94
N PHE A 31 3.42 -12.14 18.95
CA PHE A 31 4.26 -11.01 18.55
C PHE A 31 3.48 -9.96 17.75
N ASP A 32 2.49 -10.39 16.99
CA ASP A 32 1.60 -9.48 16.27
C ASP A 32 0.67 -8.78 17.26
N MET A 33 0.16 -9.51 18.26
CA MET A 33 -0.75 -8.97 19.29
C MET A 33 -0.12 -7.98 20.27
N VAL A 34 1.21 -8.01 20.45
CA VAL A 34 1.92 -7.01 21.29
C VAL A 34 2.33 -5.77 20.51
N ASN A 35 2.10 -5.74 19.19
CA ASN A 35 2.34 -4.59 18.34
C ASN A 35 1.12 -3.66 18.30
N TYR A 36 1.24 -2.52 17.63
CA TYR A 36 0.15 -1.55 17.50
C TYR A 36 -0.91 -2.04 16.50
N ASP A 37 -2.17 -1.96 16.89
CA ASP A 37 -3.33 -2.13 16.00
C ASP A 37 -3.65 -0.82 15.27
N GLU A 38 -2.74 -0.42 14.38
CA GLU A 38 -2.82 0.84 13.63
C GLU A 38 -2.29 0.68 12.20
N TYR A 39 -2.67 1.60 11.31
CA TYR A 39 -2.10 1.68 9.97
C TYR A 39 -0.76 2.43 9.99
N ILE A 40 0.29 1.75 9.55
CA ILE A 40 1.60 2.39 9.31
C ILE A 40 1.67 2.84 7.85
N PHE A 41 1.98 4.11 7.61
CA PHE A 41 2.08 4.68 6.27
C PHE A 41 3.52 5.00 5.88
N TYR A 42 3.82 4.88 4.59
CA TYR A 42 5.11 5.24 3.99
C TYR A 42 4.86 6.05 2.71
N VAL A 43 5.72 7.03 2.44
CA VAL A 43 5.69 7.85 1.22
C VAL A 43 7.00 7.67 0.48
N TYR A 44 6.91 7.27 -0.79
CA TYR A 44 8.05 7.13 -1.69
C TYR A 44 7.90 8.08 -2.87
N ALA A 45 9.00 8.69 -3.29
CA ALA A 45 9.05 9.63 -4.40
C ALA A 45 10.08 9.16 -5.44
N PHE A 46 9.70 9.18 -6.71
CA PHE A 46 10.53 8.69 -7.82
C PHE A 46 10.72 9.79 -8.85
N HIS A 47 11.96 9.96 -9.34
CA HIS A 47 12.22 10.86 -10.46
C HIS A 47 11.59 10.31 -11.75
N PRO A 48 11.18 11.20 -12.68
CA PRO A 48 10.78 10.77 -14.01
C PRO A 48 11.97 10.17 -14.78
N PRO A 49 11.72 9.19 -15.69
CA PRO A 49 10.42 8.58 -15.96
C PRO A 49 10.05 7.51 -14.91
N ALA A 50 8.78 7.50 -14.50
CA ALA A 50 8.20 6.44 -13.67
C ALA A 50 7.30 5.53 -14.52
N PRO A 51 7.10 4.25 -14.13
CA PRO A 51 6.14 3.37 -14.80
C PRO A 51 4.72 3.95 -14.77
N PRO A 52 3.89 3.70 -15.81
CA PRO A 52 2.49 4.12 -15.80
C PRO A 52 1.68 3.32 -14.78
N SER A 53 0.56 3.87 -14.30
CA SER A 53 -0.31 3.25 -13.29
C SER A 53 -0.67 1.80 -13.62
N VAL A 54 -1.01 1.49 -14.89
CA VAL A 54 -1.35 0.13 -15.33
C VAL A 54 -0.24 -0.90 -15.06
N ALA A 55 1.03 -0.50 -15.16
CA ALA A 55 2.15 -1.39 -14.86
C ALA A 55 2.28 -1.63 -13.34
N LEU A 56 2.02 -0.61 -12.53
CA LEU A 56 1.99 -0.72 -11.06
C LEU A 56 0.81 -1.59 -10.59
N GLU A 57 -0.36 -1.45 -11.20
CA GLU A 57 -1.53 -2.27 -10.89
C GLU A 57 -1.26 -3.76 -11.17
N ALA A 58 -0.72 -4.09 -12.35
CA ALA A 58 -0.36 -5.46 -12.71
C ALA A 58 0.76 -6.01 -11.82
N GLY A 59 1.73 -5.17 -11.45
CA GLY A 59 2.76 -5.51 -10.49
C GLY A 59 2.19 -5.84 -9.11
N LEU A 60 1.28 -5.01 -8.60
CA LEU A 60 0.65 -5.21 -7.30
C LEU A 60 -0.22 -6.48 -7.29
N ALA A 61 -1.01 -6.73 -8.34
CA ALA A 61 -1.83 -7.94 -8.42
C ALA A 61 -0.96 -9.22 -8.32
N ARG A 62 0.18 -9.26 -9.03
CA ARG A 62 1.14 -10.38 -8.91
C ARG A 62 1.79 -10.47 -7.54
N ALA A 63 2.16 -9.34 -6.93
CA ALA A 63 2.72 -9.33 -5.59
C ALA A 63 1.72 -9.84 -4.54
N LEU A 64 0.45 -9.45 -4.65
CA LEU A 64 -0.62 -9.90 -3.77
C LEU A 64 -0.85 -11.43 -3.84
N ALA A 65 -0.57 -12.06 -4.98
CA ALA A 65 -0.61 -13.52 -5.10
C ALA A 65 0.47 -14.23 -4.27
N ALA A 66 1.58 -13.55 -3.99
CA ALA A 66 2.64 -14.03 -3.09
C ALA A 66 2.42 -13.63 -1.62
N TYR A 67 1.64 -12.57 -1.37
CA TYR A 67 1.35 -12.05 -0.03
C TYR A 67 -0.16 -11.81 0.15
N LEU A 68 -0.90 -12.91 0.31
CA LEU A 68 -2.37 -12.92 0.31
C LEU A 68 -2.98 -12.17 1.49
N GLU A 69 -2.26 -12.07 2.61
CA GLU A 69 -2.68 -11.35 3.80
C GLU A 69 -3.02 -9.87 3.51
N TRP A 70 -2.31 -9.24 2.56
CA TRP A 70 -2.58 -7.86 2.13
C TRP A 70 -3.84 -7.71 1.27
N ALA A 71 -4.35 -8.82 0.72
CA ALA A 71 -5.63 -8.87 0.04
C ALA A 71 -6.76 -9.42 0.93
N GLY A 72 -6.44 -9.87 2.15
CA GLY A 72 -7.37 -10.42 3.12
C GLY A 72 -8.09 -9.37 3.97
N ARG A 73 -8.71 -9.80 5.06
CA ARG A 73 -9.33 -8.94 6.08
C ARG A 73 -9.03 -9.49 7.47
N LEU A 74 -8.89 -8.61 8.46
CA LEU A 74 -8.94 -9.05 9.86
C LEU A 74 -10.32 -9.67 10.14
N GLY A 75 -10.31 -10.84 10.77
CA GLY A 75 -11.52 -11.60 11.10
C GLY A 75 -12.02 -11.32 12.52
N ASP A 76 -13.04 -12.07 12.93
CA ASP A 76 -13.53 -12.07 14.31
C ASP A 76 -12.53 -12.84 15.21
N GLY A 77 -11.55 -12.11 15.75
CA GLY A 77 -10.45 -12.64 16.56
C GLY A 77 -9.08 -12.25 16.00
N PRO A 78 -7.98 -12.72 16.63
CA PRO A 78 -6.62 -12.40 16.20
C PRO A 78 -6.24 -13.23 14.97
N VAL A 79 -6.93 -12.99 13.84
CA VAL A 79 -6.75 -13.75 12.60
C VAL A 79 -6.89 -12.87 11.36
N ILE A 80 -6.20 -13.23 10.29
CA ILE A 80 -6.38 -12.68 8.95
C ILE A 80 -7.09 -13.72 8.10
N VAL A 81 -8.26 -13.37 7.57
CA VAL A 81 -9.03 -14.18 6.62
C VAL A 81 -8.53 -13.90 5.21
N LEU A 82 -8.04 -14.94 4.53
CA LEU A 82 -7.59 -14.89 3.14
C LEU A 82 -8.79 -14.99 2.19
N CYS A 83 -9.47 -13.86 2.01
CA CYS A 83 -10.74 -13.76 1.26
C CYS A 83 -10.63 -13.07 -0.10
N ASP A 84 -9.41 -12.73 -0.55
CA ASP A 84 -9.15 -12.04 -1.83
C ASP A 84 -10.04 -10.81 -2.07
N ALA A 85 -10.41 -10.12 -0.99
CA ALA A 85 -11.19 -8.88 -1.05
C ALA A 85 -10.37 -7.73 -1.68
N GLY A 86 -9.04 -7.90 -1.71
CA GLY A 86 -8.10 -7.06 -2.44
C GLY A 86 -7.59 -5.88 -1.63
N ALA A 87 -6.46 -5.35 -2.10
CA ALA A 87 -5.82 -4.14 -1.57
C ALA A 87 -6.36 -2.90 -2.30
N ARG A 88 -6.48 -1.78 -1.60
CA ARG A 88 -6.91 -0.51 -2.20
C ARG A 88 -5.78 0.09 -3.03
N PHE A 89 -6.05 0.34 -4.32
CA PHE A 89 -5.19 1.11 -5.21
C PHE A 89 -5.89 2.42 -5.57
N VAL A 90 -5.20 3.54 -5.34
CA VAL A 90 -5.72 4.90 -5.58
C VAL A 90 -4.77 5.59 -6.56
N ASP A 91 -5.32 6.10 -7.66
CA ASP A 91 -4.58 6.88 -8.65
C ASP A 91 -5.01 8.35 -8.55
N ALA A 92 -4.03 9.24 -8.51
CA ALA A 92 -4.22 10.67 -8.31
C ALA A 92 -3.12 11.48 -9.01
N THR A 93 -3.45 12.71 -9.39
CA THR A 93 -2.49 13.67 -9.95
C THR A 93 -2.51 14.98 -9.19
N THR A 94 -1.49 15.78 -9.41
CA THR A 94 -1.40 17.17 -8.96
C THR A 94 -0.71 17.99 -10.03
N ASP A 95 -1.07 19.26 -10.16
CA ASP A 95 -0.43 20.19 -11.10
C ASP A 95 0.86 20.81 -10.53
N SER A 96 1.37 20.27 -9.41
CA SER A 96 2.58 20.72 -8.72
C SER A 96 3.78 19.82 -9.04
N GLU A 97 4.95 20.42 -9.24
CA GLU A 97 6.19 19.67 -9.47
C GLU A 97 6.72 19.01 -8.18
N LEU A 98 7.18 17.77 -8.32
CA LEU A 98 7.85 17.03 -7.26
C LEU A 98 9.17 17.72 -6.88
N GLY A 99 9.22 18.36 -5.70
CA GLY A 99 10.39 19.11 -5.22
C GLY A 99 10.19 20.64 -5.16
N SER A 100 9.10 21.17 -5.75
CA SER A 100 8.61 22.50 -5.38
C SER A 100 8.25 22.48 -3.90
N GLY A 101 8.55 23.55 -3.14
CA GLY A 101 8.62 23.58 -1.67
C GLY A 101 7.42 23.04 -0.86
N ALA A 102 6.30 22.72 -1.52
CA ALA A 102 5.15 22.02 -0.95
C ALA A 102 5.35 20.51 -0.74
N VAL A 103 6.16 19.81 -1.55
CA VAL A 103 6.41 18.36 -1.34
C VAL A 103 7.38 18.09 -0.18
N ALA A 104 8.18 19.10 0.20
CA ALA A 104 9.03 19.03 1.39
C ALA A 104 8.23 18.74 2.68
N LEU A 105 6.96 19.18 2.76
CA LEU A 105 6.08 18.91 3.91
C LEU A 105 5.62 17.44 4.02
N LEU A 106 5.67 16.67 2.93
CA LEU A 106 5.37 15.23 2.95
C LEU A 106 6.62 14.36 3.18
N ALA A 107 7.82 14.92 3.00
CA ALA A 107 9.08 14.16 3.08
C ALA A 107 9.78 14.27 4.45
N ALA A 108 9.63 15.38 5.16
CA ALA A 108 10.24 15.58 6.47
C ALA A 108 9.69 16.87 7.07
N GLY A 109 9.07 16.80 8.25
CA GLY A 109 8.96 18.01 9.07
C GLY A 109 10.35 18.64 9.21
N SER A 110 10.45 19.97 9.31
CA SER A 110 11.72 20.73 9.34
C SER A 110 12.78 20.19 10.32
N LYS A 111 12.33 19.48 11.37
CA LYS A 111 13.12 18.80 12.39
C LYS A 111 13.87 17.54 11.91
N VAL A 112 13.40 16.88 10.86
CA VAL A 112 14.05 15.70 10.27
C VAL A 112 15.16 16.13 9.29
N LEU A 113 14.95 17.26 8.57
CA LEU A 113 16.00 17.85 7.73
C LEU A 113 17.20 18.34 8.55
N SER A 114 16.99 18.79 9.79
CA SER A 114 18.08 19.22 10.68
C SER A 114 18.94 18.08 11.24
N LEU A 115 18.60 16.83 10.97
CA LEU A 115 19.33 15.64 11.43
C LEU A 115 20.25 15.05 10.37
N TYR A 116 20.23 15.56 9.14
CA TYR A 116 21.22 15.18 8.12
C TYR A 116 22.55 15.89 8.40
N PRO A 117 23.66 15.15 8.56
CA PRO A 117 24.98 15.77 8.66
C PRO A 117 25.32 16.43 7.32
N SER A 118 25.87 17.65 7.43
CA SER A 118 26.34 18.51 6.34
C SER A 118 27.37 17.87 5.43
#